data_AF-A0A3D0NBV9-F1
#
_entry.id   AF-A0A3D0NBV9-F1
#
_cell.length_a   1.000
_cell.length_b   1.000
_cell.length_c   1.000
_cell.angle_alpha   90.00
_cell.angle_beta   90.00
_cell.angle_gamma   90.00
#
_symmetry.space_group_name_H-M   'P 1'
#
loop_
_entity.id
_entity.type
_entity.pdbx_description
1 polymer ?
#
loop_
_entity_poly.entity_id
_entity_poly.type
_entity_poly.pdbx_seq_one_letter_code
_entity_poly.pdbx_strand_id
1 'polypeptide(L)'
;MRHFSTILLLLFAVMLVTPQAPALAKAKKGVYRHVVLFAFNEDVTKEQIKEVEVAFGNLPKEIDTIIDFEFGTNVSPENINDGLTHCFFVTFKNKAGLEVYLPHPAHEKFVALEKGK
;
A
#
# COMPACT_ATOMS: atom_id res chain seq x y z
N MET A 1 -34.33 -42.24 46.17
CA MET A 1 -34.28 -41.49 44.90
C MET A 1 -33.04 -40.60 44.89
N ARG A 2 -32.41 -40.45 43.72
CA ARG A 2 -31.30 -39.53 43.37
C ARG A 2 -29.86 -40.04 43.61
N HIS A 3 -29.49 -41.06 42.84
CA HIS A 3 -28.14 -41.19 42.28
C HIS A 3 -28.26 -41.22 40.76
N PHE A 4 -28.42 -40.04 40.15
CA PHE A 4 -28.21 -39.83 38.72
C PHE A 4 -27.77 -38.37 38.56
N SER A 5 -26.86 -38.12 37.62
CA SER A 5 -26.32 -36.82 37.21
C SER A 5 -24.96 -36.42 37.79
N THR A 6 -23.99 -37.34 37.79
CA THR A 6 -22.55 -37.02 37.72
C THR A 6 -21.99 -37.19 36.31
N ILE A 7 -22.85 -37.21 35.28
CA ILE A 7 -22.47 -37.26 33.86
C ILE A 7 -23.06 -36.03 33.16
N LEU A 8 -22.53 -34.85 33.44
CA LEU A 8 -22.76 -33.67 32.60
C LEU A 8 -21.55 -32.72 32.54
N LEU A 9 -20.38 -33.16 33.01
CA LEU A 9 -19.21 -32.29 33.16
C LEU A 9 -18.00 -32.73 32.30
N LEU A 10 -18.24 -33.32 31.13
CA LEU A 10 -17.18 -33.84 30.25
C LEU A 10 -17.38 -33.53 28.74
N LEU A 11 -18.19 -32.52 28.39
CA LEU A 11 -18.40 -32.12 26.99
C LEU A 11 -18.16 -30.62 26.70
N PHE A 12 -17.49 -29.90 27.61
CA PHE A 12 -17.27 -28.45 27.47
C PHE A 12 -15.77 -28.06 27.42
N ALA A 13 -14.91 -28.93 26.90
CA ALA A 13 -13.45 -28.68 26.90
C ALA A 13 -12.77 -28.77 25.53
N VAL A 14 -13.51 -28.86 24.41
CA VAL A 14 -12.88 -28.97 23.07
C VAL A 14 -13.55 -28.03 22.06
N MET A 15 -13.55 -26.71 22.33
CA MET A 15 -14.02 -25.73 21.34
C MET A 15 -13.32 -24.35 21.40
N LEU A 16 -12.08 -24.27 21.87
CA LEU A 16 -11.35 -22.98 21.96
C LEU A 16 -9.94 -23.00 21.36
N VAL A 17 -9.76 -23.68 20.23
CA VAL A 17 -8.62 -23.40 19.35
C VAL A 17 -9.13 -23.29 17.92
N THR A 18 -9.91 -22.25 17.65
CA THR A 18 -10.04 -21.76 16.27
C THR A 18 -8.76 -21.01 15.93
N PRO A 19 -7.99 -21.43 14.91
CA PRO A 19 -6.92 -20.59 14.41
C PRO A 19 -7.56 -19.29 13.92
N GLN A 20 -7.26 -18.17 14.57
CA GLN A 20 -7.56 -16.86 14.02
C GLN A 20 -6.77 -16.77 12.72
N ALA A 21 -7.49 -16.80 11.59
CA ALA A 21 -6.90 -16.41 10.32
C ALA A 21 -6.22 -15.05 10.52
N PRO A 22 -5.01 -14.82 9.98
CA PRO A 22 -4.39 -13.52 10.06
C PRO A 22 -5.38 -12.52 9.50
N ALA A 23 -5.68 -11.48 10.29
CA ALA A 23 -6.58 -10.42 9.87
C ALA A 23 -6.08 -9.94 8.50
N LEU A 24 -6.83 -10.26 7.43
CA LEU A 24 -6.66 -9.57 6.17
C LEU A 24 -6.69 -8.09 6.53
N ALA A 25 -5.59 -7.37 6.27
CA ALA A 25 -5.51 -5.94 6.49
C ALA A 25 -6.78 -5.32 5.90
N LYS A 26 -7.68 -4.90 6.79
CA LYS A 26 -9.02 -4.48 6.42
C LYS A 26 -8.80 -3.26 5.55
N ALA A 27 -8.97 -3.40 4.23
CA ALA A 27 -8.78 -2.29 3.30
C ALA A 27 -9.48 -1.07 3.87
N LYS A 28 -8.75 0.04 4.06
CA LYS A 28 -9.27 1.28 4.65
C LYS A 28 -10.42 1.79 3.77
N LYS A 29 -11.66 1.33 3.97
CA LYS A 29 -12.83 1.78 3.22
C LYS A 29 -12.93 3.29 3.37
N GLY A 30 -12.93 4.02 2.25
CA GLY A 30 -13.13 5.48 2.23
C GLY A 30 -11.86 6.34 2.14
N VAL A 31 -10.67 5.75 1.94
CA VAL A 31 -9.46 6.54 1.62
C VAL A 31 -9.44 6.91 0.13
N TYR A 32 -8.69 7.96 -0.20
CA TYR A 32 -8.52 8.47 -1.56
C TYR A 32 -7.13 8.06 -2.07
N ARG A 33 -7.09 7.30 -3.17
CA ARG A 33 -5.84 6.75 -3.73
C ARG A 33 -5.46 7.49 -5.00
N HIS A 34 -4.25 8.01 -5.01
CA HIS A 34 -3.57 8.45 -6.22
C HIS A 34 -2.64 7.33 -6.67
N VAL A 35 -2.94 6.74 -7.82
CA VAL A 35 -2.19 5.62 -8.39
C VAL A 35 -1.39 6.14 -9.58
N VAL A 36 -0.10 5.87 -9.59
CA VAL A 36 0.82 6.27 -10.66
C VAL A 36 1.44 5.01 -11.26
N LEU A 37 1.32 4.85 -12.57
CA LEU A 37 1.87 3.74 -13.34
C LEU A 37 2.69 4.31 -14.50
N PHE A 38 3.98 3.98 -14.57
CA PHE A 38 4.84 4.41 -15.66
C PHE A 38 6.01 3.43 -15.88
N ALA A 39 6.77 3.68 -16.93
CA ALA A 39 8.08 3.11 -17.18
C ALA A 39 9.07 4.23 -17.51
N PHE A 40 10.34 3.98 -17.25
CA PHE A 40 11.43 4.91 -17.57
C PHE A 40 11.84 4.78 -19.05
N ASN A 41 12.42 5.84 -19.60
CA ASN A 41 13.05 5.83 -20.92
C ASN A 41 14.25 4.88 -20.95
N GLU A 42 14.60 4.39 -22.13
CA GLU A 42 15.62 3.34 -22.31
C GLU A 42 17.04 3.76 -21.89
N ASP A 43 17.33 5.07 -21.91
CA ASP A 43 18.63 5.65 -21.57
C ASP A 43 18.80 5.95 -20.07
N VAL A 44 17.75 5.75 -19.25
CA VAL A 44 17.80 5.99 -17.81
C VAL A 44 18.56 4.89 -17.09
N THR A 45 19.57 5.27 -16.30
CA THR A 45 20.40 4.33 -15.57
C THR A 45 19.69 3.78 -14.33
N LYS A 46 20.15 2.61 -13.84
CA LYS A 46 19.61 2.01 -12.60
C LYS A 46 19.74 2.94 -11.40
N GLU A 47 20.80 3.73 -11.35
CA GLU A 47 21.06 4.71 -10.30
C GLU A 47 20.02 5.85 -10.34
N GLN A 48 19.69 6.34 -11.54
CA GLN A 48 18.65 7.36 -11.74
C GLN A 48 17.25 6.83 -11.41
N ILE A 49 16.95 5.59 -11.81
CA ILE A 49 15.71 4.90 -11.40
C ILE A 49 15.63 4.85 -9.88
N LYS A 50 16.73 4.43 -9.23
CA LYS A 50 16.76 4.32 -7.78
C LYS A 50 16.61 5.67 -7.09
N GLU A 51 17.18 6.71 -7.66
CA GLU A 51 17.03 8.08 -7.18
C GLU A 51 15.56 8.53 -7.19
N VAL A 52 14.83 8.27 -8.28
CA VAL A 52 13.39 8.58 -8.40
C VAL A 52 12.57 7.78 -7.40
N GLU A 53 12.80 6.46 -7.28
CA GLU A 53 12.11 5.61 -6.29
C GLU A 53 12.28 6.13 -4.86
N VAL A 54 13.53 6.45 -4.48
CA VAL A 54 13.87 6.94 -3.14
C VAL A 54 13.27 8.32 -2.89
N ALA A 55 13.34 9.22 -3.87
CA ALA A 55 12.76 10.55 -3.76
C ALA A 55 11.23 10.48 -3.59
N PHE A 56 10.53 9.65 -4.37
CA PHE A 56 9.09 9.48 -4.22
C PHE A 56 8.74 8.90 -2.85
N GLY A 57 9.46 7.85 -2.42
CA GLY A 57 9.27 7.23 -1.11
C GLY A 57 9.58 8.12 0.09
N ASN A 58 10.24 9.27 -0.12
CA ASN A 58 10.48 10.26 0.94
C ASN A 58 9.39 11.31 1.07
N LEU A 59 8.50 11.48 0.08
CA LEU A 59 7.41 12.47 0.15
C LEU A 59 6.52 12.34 1.42
N PRO A 60 6.20 11.13 1.94
CA PRO A 60 5.43 11.02 3.18
C PRO A 60 6.10 11.65 4.41
N LYS A 61 7.42 11.91 4.37
CA LYS A 61 8.15 12.60 5.44
C LYS A 61 8.06 14.12 5.33
N GLU A 62 7.63 14.63 4.18
CA GLU A 62 7.61 16.05 3.86
C GLU A 62 6.18 16.59 3.66
N ILE A 63 5.20 15.71 3.44
CA ILE A 63 3.81 16.08 3.13
C ILE A 63 2.85 15.33 4.05
N ASP A 64 2.40 16.01 5.11
CA ASP A 64 1.56 15.43 6.18
C ASP A 64 0.20 14.87 5.71
N THR A 65 -0.29 15.28 4.53
CA THR A 65 -1.56 14.77 4.01
C THR A 65 -1.46 13.35 3.43
N ILE A 66 -0.24 12.87 3.16
CA ILE A 66 0.01 11.49 2.75
C ILE A 66 -0.11 10.59 3.99
N ILE A 67 -1.14 9.75 4.03
CA ILE A 67 -1.42 8.85 5.16
C ILE A 67 -0.92 7.42 4.93
N ASP A 68 -0.47 7.11 3.72
CA ASP A 68 0.12 5.83 3.34
C ASP A 68 0.88 5.97 2.01
N PHE A 69 1.92 5.18 1.85
CA PHE A 69 2.67 5.08 0.60
C PHE A 69 3.15 3.65 0.37
N GLU A 70 2.88 3.12 -0.81
CA GLU A 70 3.31 1.79 -1.24
C GLU A 70 3.82 1.88 -2.68
N PHE A 71 4.87 1.12 -3.02
CA PHE A 71 5.30 1.00 -4.41
C PHE A 71 5.94 -0.36 -4.69
N GLY A 72 6.01 -0.70 -5.98
CA GLY A 72 6.75 -1.86 -6.45
C GLY A 72 6.87 -1.90 -7.98
N THR A 73 7.65 -2.87 -8.47
CA THR A 73 7.81 -3.14 -9.90
C THR A 73 6.89 -4.27 -10.35
N ASN A 74 6.47 -4.23 -11.61
CA ASN A 74 5.66 -5.29 -12.20
C ASN A 74 6.44 -6.62 -12.23
N VAL A 75 5.81 -7.68 -11.75
CA VAL A 75 6.30 -9.07 -11.80
C VAL A 75 5.22 -10.02 -12.34
N SER A 76 4.12 -9.50 -12.89
CA SER A 76 3.02 -10.32 -13.37
C SER A 76 3.48 -11.16 -14.58
N PRO A 77 3.20 -12.48 -14.59
CA PRO A 77 3.45 -13.34 -15.74
C PRO A 77 2.43 -13.15 -16.87
N GLU A 78 1.39 -12.35 -16.66
CA GLU A 78 0.25 -12.20 -17.58
C GLU A 78 0.58 -11.31 -18.78
N ASN A 79 1.66 -10.52 -18.73
CA ASN A 79 2.15 -9.66 -19.83
C ASN A 79 1.11 -8.66 -20.39
N ILE A 80 0.18 -8.18 -19.55
CA ILE A 80 -0.86 -7.21 -19.89
C ILE A 80 -0.60 -5.80 -19.34
N ASN A 81 0.66 -5.47 -19.04
CA ASN A 81 1.08 -4.24 -18.38
C ASN A 81 1.39 -3.08 -19.34
N ASP A 82 1.23 -3.25 -20.66
CA ASP A 82 1.50 -2.24 -21.69
C ASP A 82 2.88 -1.56 -21.57
N GLY A 83 3.90 -2.34 -21.17
CA GLY A 83 5.26 -1.84 -20.97
C GLY A 83 5.49 -1.06 -19.67
N LEU A 84 4.47 -0.81 -18.86
CA LEU A 84 4.57 -0.13 -17.57
C LEU A 84 5.30 -1.03 -16.56
N THR A 85 6.29 -0.49 -15.87
CA THR A 85 7.18 -1.28 -15.00
C THR A 85 7.04 -0.95 -13.53
N HIS A 86 6.58 0.25 -13.18
CA HIS A 86 6.47 0.72 -11.80
C HIS A 86 5.02 1.07 -11.46
N CYS A 87 4.65 0.83 -10.19
CA CYS A 87 3.37 1.20 -9.63
C CYS A 87 3.58 1.84 -8.27
N PHE A 88 2.98 3.01 -8.06
CA PHE A 88 3.01 3.77 -6.81
C PHE A 88 1.60 4.06 -6.35
N PHE A 89 1.36 3.87 -5.06
CA PHE A 89 0.15 4.26 -4.35
C PHE A 89 0.49 5.37 -3.36
N VAL A 90 -0.10 6.54 -3.56
CA VAL A 90 -0.12 7.61 -2.55
C VAL A 90 -1.54 7.68 -1.99
N THR A 91 -1.68 7.44 -0.68
CA THR A 91 -2.99 7.40 -0.03
C THR A 91 -3.22 8.67 0.77
N PHE A 92 -4.41 9.25 0.59
CA PHE A 92 -4.91 10.40 1.32
C PHE A 92 -6.20 10.03 2.06
N LYS A 93 -6.59 10.84 3.05
CA LYS A 93 -7.89 10.69 3.71
C LYS A 93 -9.06 10.94 2.74
N ASN A 94 -8.93 11.93 1.85
CA ASN A 94 -9.94 12.38 0.91
C ASN A 94 -9.28 13.23 -0.20
N LYS A 95 -10.09 13.77 -1.12
CA LYS A 95 -9.62 14.62 -2.23
C LYS A 95 -8.82 15.86 -1.78
N ALA A 96 -9.20 16.48 -0.66
CA ALA A 96 -8.50 17.67 -0.16
C ALA A 96 -7.02 17.38 0.19
N GLY A 97 -6.71 16.15 0.62
CA GLY A 97 -5.33 15.75 0.85
C GLY A 97 -4.50 15.73 -0.43
N LEU A 98 -5.08 15.27 -1.55
CA LEU A 98 -4.44 15.32 -2.87
C LEU A 98 -4.26 16.77 -3.34
N GLU A 99 -5.26 17.63 -3.11
CA GLU A 99 -5.20 19.05 -3.50
C GLU A 99 -4.11 19.83 -2.77
N VAL A 100 -3.75 19.43 -1.55
CA VAL A 100 -2.56 19.95 -0.83
C VAL A 100 -1.26 19.37 -1.39
N TYR A 101 -1.26 18.07 -1.73
CA TYR A 101 -0.09 17.37 -2.24
C TYR A 101 0.40 17.89 -3.59
N LEU A 102 -0.51 18.09 -4.56
CA LEU A 102 -0.14 18.42 -5.95
C LEU A 102 0.70 19.70 -6.09
N PRO A 103 0.35 20.84 -5.45
CA PRO A 103 1.16 22.06 -5.50
C PRO A 103 2.24 22.12 -4.41
N HIS A 104 2.44 21.04 -3.63
CA HIS A 104 3.41 21.07 -2.54
C HIS A 104 4.84 21.21 -3.08
N PRO A 105 5.70 22.09 -2.53
CA PRO A 105 7.07 22.30 -3.04
C PRO A 105 7.91 21.01 -3.10
N ALA A 106 7.74 20.10 -2.14
CA ALA A 106 8.42 18.79 -2.16
C ALA A 106 7.94 17.90 -3.32
N HIS A 107 6.64 17.92 -3.63
CA HIS A 107 6.10 17.20 -4.79
C HIS A 107 6.60 17.81 -6.10
N GLU A 108 6.59 19.14 -6.23
CA GLU A 108 7.12 19.81 -7.43
C GLU A 108 8.60 19.52 -7.65
N LYS A 109 9.40 19.48 -6.58
CA LYS A 109 10.81 19.08 -6.64
C LYS A 109 10.96 17.64 -7.11
N PHE A 110 10.12 16.73 -6.63
CA PHE A 110 10.08 15.35 -7.12
C PHE A 110 9.71 15.27 -8.60
N VAL A 111 8.67 15.98 -9.04
CA VAL A 111 8.26 16.04 -10.47
C VAL A 111 9.40 16.58 -11.32
N ALA A 112 10.12 17.60 -10.87
CA ALA A 112 11.28 18.13 -11.58
C ALA A 112 12.44 17.13 -11.68
N LEU A 113 12.63 16.30 -10.64
CA LEU A 113 13.61 15.21 -10.67
C LEU A 113 13.20 14.11 -11.66
N GLU A 114 11.95 13.70 -11.69
CA GLU A 114 11.45 12.62 -12.56
C GLU A 114 11.36 13.04 -14.03
N LYS A 115 11.07 14.32 -14.31
CA LYS A 115 10.87 14.84 -15.66
C LYS A 115 11.98 14.46 -16.65
N GLY A 116 11.58 13.80 -17.73
CA GLY A 116 12.46 13.41 -18.84
C GLY A 116 13.25 12.12 -18.58
N LYS A 117 12.97 11.43 -17.48
CA LYS A 117 13.37 10.04 -17.26
C LYS A 117 12.29 9.09 -17.77
#